data_AF-A0A927A3L1-F1
#
_entry.id   AF-A0A927A3L1-F1
#
_cell.length_a   1.000
_cell.length_b   1.000
_cell.length_c   1.000
_cell.angle_alpha   90.00
_cell.angle_beta   90.00
_cell.angle_gamma   90.00
#
_symmetry.space_group_name_H-M   'P 1'
#
loop_
_entity.id
_entity.type
_entity.pdbx_description
1 polymer ?
#
loop_
_entity_poly.entity_id
_entity_poly.type
_entity_poly.pdbx_seq_one_letter_code
_entity_poly.pdbx_strand_id
1 'polypeptide(L)'
;MKIETLKQRLDKNRPMTTVTLRMPEDVIDDLKRIAPILGFSGYQPLIRAYIGQGLRVDLEKVENNTINALIASLKRHGVSDDVIHEALNEIVNG
;
A
#
# COMPACT_ATOMS: atom_id res chain seq x y z
N MET A 1 -3.37 -5.24 -5.05
CA MET A 1 -1.95 -5.07 -5.41
C MET A 1 -1.51 -6.04 -6.51
N LYS A 2 -0.84 -5.55 -7.57
CA LYS A 2 -0.28 -6.38 -8.66
C LYS A 2 0.94 -7.20 -8.19
N ILE A 3 1.10 -8.44 -8.66
CA ILE A 3 2.18 -9.37 -8.27
C ILE A 3 3.59 -8.76 -8.44
N GLU A 4 3.80 -7.96 -9.47
CA GLU A 4 5.09 -7.30 -9.75
C GLU A 4 5.50 -6.31 -8.66
N THR A 5 4.54 -5.54 -8.14
CA THR A 5 4.79 -4.61 -7.02
C THR A 5 5.12 -5.34 -5.73
N LEU A 6 4.60 -6.57 -5.55
CA LEU A 6 4.93 -7.42 -4.42
C LEU A 6 6.36 -7.94 -4.54
N LYS A 7 6.78 -8.40 -5.73
CA LYS A 7 8.16 -8.85 -6.00
C LYS A 7 9.19 -7.76 -5.68
N GLN A 8 8.95 -6.52 -6.12
CA GLN A 8 9.83 -5.38 -5.81
C GLN A 8 9.91 -5.10 -4.30
N ARG A 9 8.81 -5.32 -3.56
CA ARG A 9 8.77 -5.09 -2.10
C ARG A 9 9.43 -6.21 -1.30
N LEU A 10 9.57 -7.40 -1.86
CA LEU A 10 10.24 -8.55 -1.26
C LEU A 10 11.75 -8.55 -1.53
N ASP A 11 12.24 -7.72 -2.45
CA ASP A 11 13.66 -7.55 -2.69
C ASP A 11 14.36 -7.02 -1.43
N LYS A 12 15.31 -7.80 -0.91
CA LYS A 12 16.11 -7.47 0.27
C LYS A 12 17.11 -6.34 -0.02
N ASN A 13 17.50 -6.15 -1.28
CA ASN A 13 18.50 -5.16 -1.72
C ASN A 13 17.86 -3.87 -2.26
N ARG A 14 16.55 -3.69 -2.09
CA ARG A 14 15.86 -2.49 -2.55
C ARG A 14 16.53 -1.22 -1.96
N PRO A 15 16.65 -0.14 -2.75
CA PRO A 15 17.29 1.08 -2.29
C PRO A 15 16.55 1.67 -1.08
N MET A 16 17.32 2.19 -0.12
CA MET A 16 16.80 2.84 1.07
C MET A 16 17.24 4.30 1.11
N THR A 17 16.34 5.18 1.54
CA THR A 17 16.62 6.60 1.77
C THR A 17 16.46 6.91 3.26
N THR A 18 17.40 7.66 3.81
CA THR A 18 17.32 8.14 5.20
C THR A 18 16.27 9.23 5.33
N VAL A 19 15.39 9.10 6.31
CA VAL A 19 14.38 10.11 6.66
C VAL A 19 14.60 10.52 8.11
N THR A 20 14.73 11.82 8.36
CA THR A 20 14.84 12.39 9.72
C THR A 20 13.49 12.98 10.12
N LEU A 21 12.93 12.49 11.23
CA LEU A 21 11.63 12.92 11.75
C LEU A 21 11.75 13.15 13.27
N ARG A 22 11.07 14.20 13.78
CA ARG A 22 10.88 14.39 15.22
C ARG A 22 9.61 13.66 15.66
N MET A 23 9.66 13.01 16.82
CA MET A 23 8.57 12.26 17.41
C MET A 23 8.51 12.55 18.91
N PRO A 24 7.33 12.59 19.55
CA PRO A 24 7.21 12.69 20.99
C PRO A 24 7.98 11.56 21.71
N GLU A 25 8.59 11.90 22.85
CA GLU A 25 9.44 10.96 23.61
C GLU A 25 8.65 9.74 24.11
N ASP A 26 7.42 9.97 24.60
CA ASP A 26 6.49 8.94 25.06
C ASP A 26 6.18 7.92 23.97
N VAL A 27 5.98 8.38 22.72
CA VAL A 27 5.73 7.49 21.59
C VAL A 27 6.96 6.64 21.28
N ILE A 28 8.17 7.20 21.37
CA ILE A 28 9.41 6.45 21.18
C ILE A 28 9.57 5.38 22.27
N ASP A 29 9.22 5.68 23.50
CA ASP A 29 9.32 4.74 24.61
C ASP A 29 8.28 3.62 24.51
N ASP A 30 7.06 3.92 24.09
CA ASP A 30 6.06 2.90 23.77
C ASP A 30 6.51 2.00 22.63
N LEU A 31 7.09 2.57 21.57
CA LEU A 31 7.62 1.78 20.45
C LEU A 31 8.76 0.85 20.88
N LYS A 32 9.67 1.32 21.75
CA LYS A 32 10.74 0.48 22.33
C LYS A 32 10.16 -0.66 23.16
N ARG A 33 9.12 -0.38 23.96
CA ARG A 33 8.47 -1.36 24.82
C ARG A 33 7.77 -2.46 24.01
N ILE A 34 7.03 -2.10 22.96
CA ILE A 34 6.22 -3.07 22.21
C ILE A 34 7.00 -3.81 21.11
N ALA A 35 8.07 -3.23 20.57
CA ALA A 35 8.87 -3.86 19.52
C ALA A 35 9.29 -5.31 19.82
N PRO A 36 9.91 -5.63 20.98
CA PRO A 36 10.30 -7.01 21.29
C PRO A 36 9.09 -7.93 21.50
N ILE A 37 8.00 -7.41 22.08
CA ILE A 37 6.75 -8.16 22.30
C ILE A 37 6.15 -8.60 20.95
N LEU A 38 6.26 -7.74 19.93
CA LEU A 38 5.79 -7.99 18.57
C LEU A 38 6.83 -8.72 17.69
N GLY A 39 7.96 -9.16 18.26
CA GLY A 39 8.98 -9.93 17.54
C GLY A 39 9.92 -9.10 16.65
N PHE A 40 9.95 -7.77 16.80
CA PHE A 40 10.88 -6.90 16.08
C PHE A 40 12.19 -6.75 16.85
N SER A 41 13.30 -6.63 16.11
CA SER A 41 14.63 -6.39 16.69
C SER A 41 14.80 -5.00 17.32
N GLY A 42 13.82 -4.09 17.17
CA GLY A 42 13.82 -2.77 17.78
C GLY A 42 12.70 -1.88 17.23
N TYR A 43 12.62 -0.65 17.74
CA TYR A 43 11.57 0.29 17.36
C TYR A 43 11.66 0.77 15.90
N GLN A 44 12.86 0.89 15.33
CA GLN A 44 13.02 1.34 13.93
C GLN A 44 12.43 0.33 12.91
N PRO A 45 12.70 -1.00 13.00
CA PRO A 45 11.98 -2.00 12.21
C PRO A 45 10.45 -1.95 12.38
N LEU A 46 9.98 -1.75 13.62
CA LEU A 46 8.54 -1.65 13.91
C LEU A 46 7.90 -0.43 13.23
N ILE A 47 8.53 0.75 13.33
CA ILE A 47 8.07 1.97 12.64
C ILE A 47 7.91 1.71 11.14
N ARG A 48 8.91 1.11 10.49
CA ARG A 48 8.84 0.78 9.06
C ARG A 48 7.69 -0.16 8.74
N ALA A 49 7.41 -1.13 9.62
CA ALA A 49 6.29 -2.06 9.44
C ALA A 49 4.93 -1.33 9.53
N TYR A 50 4.72 -0.50 10.56
CA TYR A 50 3.49 0.28 10.72
C TYR A 50 3.25 1.24 9.56
N ILE A 51 4.28 2.00 9.15
CA ILE A 51 4.18 2.89 7.98
C ILE A 51 3.82 2.08 6.73
N GLY A 52 4.50 0.96 6.51
CA GLY A 52 4.25 0.12 5.35
C GLY A 52 2.85 -0.50 5.33
N GLN A 53 2.29 -0.87 6.48
CA GLN A 53 0.93 -1.38 6.61
C GLN A 53 -0.11 -0.29 6.34
N GLY A 54 -0.02 0.86 7.02
CA GLY A 54 -0.95 1.97 6.83
C GLY A 54 -0.95 2.47 5.38
N LEU A 55 0.24 2.65 4.80
CA LEU A 55 0.36 3.13 3.42
C LEU A 55 -0.24 2.16 2.40
N ARG A 56 -0.15 0.84 2.62
CA ARG A 56 -0.79 -0.14 1.72
C ARG A 56 -2.31 0.02 1.70
N VAL A 57 -2.92 0.14 2.87
CA VAL A 57 -4.38 0.28 3.01
C VAL A 57 -4.85 1.53 2.26
N ASP A 58 -4.14 2.66 2.42
CA ASP A 58 -4.57 3.90 1.78
C ASP A 58 -4.27 3.94 0.28
N LEU A 59 -3.15 3.36 -0.17
CA LEU A 59 -2.87 3.21 -1.61
C LEU A 59 -3.94 2.36 -2.31
N GLU A 60 -4.39 1.27 -1.69
CA GLU A 60 -5.46 0.44 -2.24
C GLU A 60 -6.79 1.21 -2.37
N LYS A 61 -7.13 2.05 -1.38
CA LYS A 61 -8.33 2.91 -1.47
C LYS A 61 -8.25 3.90 -2.64
N VAL A 62 -7.09 4.53 -2.83
CA VAL A 62 -6.89 5.52 -3.91
C VAL A 62 -6.97 4.85 -5.29
N GLU A 63 -6.35 3.67 -5.44
CA GLU A 63 -6.40 2.88 -6.68
C GLU A 63 -7.86 2.51 -7.01
N ASN A 64 -8.60 1.97 -6.05
CA ASN A 64 -10.01 1.60 -6.22
C ASN A 64 -10.89 2.81 -6.55
N ASN A 65 -10.71 3.95 -5.89
CA ASN A 65 -11.46 5.17 -6.17
C ASN A 65 -11.22 5.68 -7.60
N THR A 66 -9.97 5.61 -8.08
CA THR A 66 -9.62 6.02 -9.44
C THR A 66 -10.27 5.14 -10.49
N ILE A 67 -10.25 3.82 -10.28
CA ILE A 67 -10.91 2.84 -11.17
C ILE A 67 -12.43 3.07 -11.19
N ASN A 68 -13.05 3.27 -10.02
CA ASN A 68 -14.48 3.55 -9.93
C ASN A 68 -14.86 4.86 -10.66
N ALA A 69 -14.05 5.91 -10.54
CA ALA A 69 -14.26 7.17 -11.24
C ALA A 69 -14.15 7.01 -12.76
N LEU A 70 -13.20 6.20 -13.24
CA LEU A 70 -13.04 5.87 -14.65
C LEU A 70 -14.25 5.09 -15.18
N ILE A 71 -14.68 4.03 -14.48
CA ILE A 71 -15.87 3.24 -14.84
C ILE A 71 -17.10 4.15 -14.94
N ALA A 72 -17.33 5.00 -13.94
CA ALA A 72 -18.44 5.95 -13.97
C ALA A 72 -18.36 6.93 -15.15
N SER A 73 -17.15 7.37 -15.52
CA SER A 73 -16.94 8.21 -16.70
C SER A 73 -17.27 7.49 -18.00
N LEU A 74 -16.83 6.23 -18.17
CA LEU A 74 -17.10 5.42 -19.36
C LEU A 74 -18.60 5.14 -19.53
N LYS A 75 -19.30 4.78 -18.44
CA LYS A 75 -20.76 4.63 -18.45
C LYS A 75 -21.47 5.91 -18.90
N ARG A 76 -21.04 7.08 -18.43
CA ARG A 76 -21.58 8.39 -18.88
C ARG A 76 -21.35 8.66 -20.37
N HIS A 77 -20.31 8.07 -20.96
CA HIS A 77 -20.04 8.16 -22.40
C HIS A 77 -20.71 7.04 -23.21
N GLY A 78 -21.59 6.24 -22.59
CA GLY A 78 -22.38 5.22 -23.27
C GLY A 78 -21.67 3.88 -23.46
N VAL A 79 -20.53 3.66 -22.80
CA VAL A 79 -19.88 2.34 -22.80
C VAL A 79 -20.74 1.37 -21.97
N SER A 80 -21.10 0.23 -22.54
CA SER A 80 -21.93 -0.77 -21.87
C SER A 80 -21.17 -1.51 -20.76
N ASP A 81 -21.91 -2.00 -19.78
CA ASP A 81 -21.34 -2.73 -18.65
C ASP A 81 -20.62 -4.01 -19.10
N ASP A 82 -21.13 -4.70 -20.13
CA ASP A 82 -20.50 -5.90 -20.69
C ASP A 82 -19.09 -5.62 -21.23
N VAL A 83 -18.90 -4.51 -21.96
CA VAL A 83 -17.59 -4.10 -22.51
C VAL A 83 -16.64 -3.68 -21.39
N ILE A 84 -17.14 -2.99 -20.36
CA ILE A 84 -16.33 -2.62 -19.20
C ILE A 84 -15.88 -3.87 -18.44
N HIS A 85 -16.77 -4.84 -18.24
CA HIS A 85 -16.46 -6.10 -17.57
C HIS A 85 -15.47 -6.96 -18.35
N GLU A 86 -15.63 -7.04 -19.67
CA GLU A 86 -14.68 -7.71 -20.56
C GLU A 86 -13.28 -7.10 -20.46
N ALA A 87 -13.18 -5.76 -20.61
CA ALA A 87 -11.91 -5.05 -20.50
C ALA A 87 -11.25 -5.19 -19.12
N LEU A 88 -12.04 -5.18 -18.03
CA LEU A 88 -11.50 -5.43 -16.68
C LEU A 88 -10.98 -6.87 -16.52
N ASN A 89 -11.69 -7.84 -17.07
CA ASN A 89 -11.27 -9.25 -17.03
C ASN A 89 -9.99 -9.50 -17.84
N GLU A 90 -9.80 -8.81 -18.97
CA GLU A 90 -8.55 -8.85 -19.73
C GLU A 90 -7.37 -8.32 -18.92
N ILE A 91 -7.55 -7.24 -18.16
CA ILE A 91 -6.47 -6.65 -17.34
C ILE A 91 -6.11 -7.54 -16.14
N VAL A 92 -7.07 -8.28 -15.58
CA VAL A 92 -6.85 -9.15 -14.41
C VAL A 92 -6.25 -10.51 -14.79
N ASN A 93 -6.59 -11.02 -15.98
CA ASN A 93 -6.15 -12.35 -16.44
C ASN A 93 -5.02 -12.30 -17.50
N GLY A 94 -4.62 -11.10 -17.95
CA GLY A 94 -3.52 -10.85 -18.87
C GLY A 94 -2.19 -10.56 -18.20
#